data_AF-A0A7X9C376-F1
#
_entry.id   AF-A0A7X9C376-F1
#
_cell.length_a   1.000
_cell.length_b   1.000
_cell.length_c   1.000
_cell.angle_alpha   90.00
_cell.angle_beta   90.00
_cell.angle_gamma   90.00
#
_symmetry.space_group_name_H-M   'P 1'
#
loop_
_entity.id
_entity.type
_entity.pdbx_description
1 polymer ?
#
loop_
_entity_poly.entity_id
_entity_poly.type
_entity_poly.pdbx_seq_one_letter_code
_entity_poly.pdbx_strand_id
1 'polypeptide(L)'
;MDVELIAVDLTSEYMSIDSEYQLFRSLPVVLSSKIERSVYNRRKRNLFHYREELRKKLANQIGTSDYYIVDSMHIHWTFEN
;
A
#
# COMPACT_ATOMS: atom_id res chain seq x y z
N MET A 1 3.31 -3.40 14.29
CA MET A 1 4.58 -3.63 13.58
C MET A 1 4.39 -3.30 12.10
N ASP A 2 5.46 -2.96 11.37
CA ASP A 2 5.33 -2.52 9.96
C ASP A 2 4.83 -3.63 9.02
N VAL A 3 5.00 -4.91 9.39
CA VAL A 3 4.47 -6.07 8.64
C VAL A 3 2.94 -6.06 8.56
N GLU A 4 2.26 -5.73 9.66
CA GLU A 4 0.79 -5.64 9.70
C GLU A 4 0.30 -4.49 8.80
N LEU A 5 1.08 -3.41 8.73
CA LEU A 5 0.76 -2.26 7.88
C LEU A 5 0.87 -2.62 6.39
N ILE A 6 1.95 -3.32 6.00
CA ILE A 6 2.13 -3.82 4.64
C ILE A 6 1.01 -4.80 4.28
N ALA A 7 0.62 -5.69 5.20
CA ALA A 7 -0.47 -6.63 4.98
C ALA A 7 -1.81 -5.92 4.75
N VAL A 8 -2.13 -4.89 5.54
CA VAL A 8 -3.34 -4.08 5.36
C VAL A 8 -3.32 -3.34 4.03
N ASP A 9 -2.18 -2.76 3.65
CA ASP A 9 -2.04 -2.01 2.40
C ASP A 9 -2.20 -2.94 1.17
N LEU A 10 -1.54 -4.11 1.18
CA LEU A 10 -1.70 -5.13 0.13
C LEU A 10 -3.14 -5.65 0.05
N THR A 11 -3.81 -5.84 1.20
CA THR A 11 -5.22 -6.25 1.23
C THR A 11 -6.11 -5.16 0.63
N SER A 12 -5.80 -3.89 0.88
CA SER A 12 -6.54 -2.76 0.29
C SER A 12 -6.41 -2.71 -1.23
N GLU A 13 -5.22 -2.99 -1.77
CA GLU A 13 -4.99 -3.11 -3.22
C GLU A 13 -5.76 -4.28 -3.82
N TYR A 14 -5.70 -5.46 -3.19
CA TYR A 14 -6.44 -6.64 -3.62
C TYR A 14 -7.96 -6.41 -3.64
N MET A 15 -8.49 -5.67 -2.66
CA MET A 15 -9.91 -5.33 -2.57
C MET A 15 -10.29 -4.10 -3.41
N SER A 16 -9.34 -3.49 -4.12
CA SER A 16 -9.52 -2.23 -4.86
C SER A 16 -10.13 -1.11 -4.00
N ILE A 17 -9.68 -1.01 -2.74
CA ILE A 17 -10.10 0.03 -1.80
C ILE A 17 -9.08 1.17 -1.84
N ASP A 18 -9.37 2.19 -2.63
CA ASP A 18 -8.51 3.38 -2.74
C ASP A 18 -8.79 4.40 -1.63
N SER A 19 -9.97 4.34 -1.02
CA SER A 19 -10.37 5.24 0.05
C SER A 19 -9.90 4.72 1.40
N GLU A 20 -8.98 5.44 2.02
CA GLU A 20 -8.55 5.20 3.40
C GLU A 20 -9.72 5.19 4.38
N TYR A 21 -10.70 6.07 4.19
CA TYR A 21 -11.90 6.09 5.02
C TYR A 21 -12.66 4.75 4.91
N GLN A 22 -12.80 4.22 3.70
CA GLN A 22 -13.44 2.92 3.45
C GLN A 22 -12.61 1.76 4.00
N LEU A 23 -11.28 1.82 3.88
CA LEU A 23 -10.35 0.83 4.45
C LEU A 23 -10.50 0.73 5.97
N PHE A 24 -10.52 1.86 6.68
CA PHE A 24 -10.72 1.87 8.13
C PHE A 24 -12.13 1.44 8.57
N ARG A 25 -13.12 1.46 7.65
CA ARG A 25 -14.46 0.89 7.90
C ARG A 25 -14.53 -0.60 7.66
N SER A 26 -13.75 -1.14 6.71
CA SER A 26 -13.69 -2.58 6.43
C SER A 26 -12.73 -3.32 7.37
N LEU A 27 -11.77 -2.60 7.97
CA LEU A 27 -10.82 -3.15 8.94
C LEU A 27 -11.54 -3.69 10.21
N PRO A 28 -11.22 -4.92 10.65
CA PRO A 28 -11.68 -5.44 11.93
C PRO A 28 -11.33 -4.52 13.09
N VAL A 29 -12.22 -4.42 14.10
CA VAL A 29 -12.04 -3.58 15.30
C VAL A 29 -10.72 -3.86 16.02
N VAL A 30 -10.26 -5.11 16.01
CA VAL A 30 -9.00 -5.53 16.63
C VAL A 30 -7.77 -4.89 15.95
N LEU A 31 -7.86 -4.58 14.66
CA LEU A 31 -6.78 -3.94 13.89
C LEU A 31 -6.94 -2.42 13.87
N SER A 32 -8.15 -1.91 13.71
CA SER A 32 -8.42 -0.46 13.70
C SER A 32 -8.15 0.20 15.05
N SER A 33 -8.31 -0.51 16.16
CA SER A 33 -7.94 -0.04 17.50
C SER A 33 -6.43 -0.02 17.77
N LYS A 34 -5.63 -0.77 17.00
CA LYS A 34 -4.17 -0.85 17.15
C LYS A 34 -3.41 0.14 16.28
N ILE A 35 -4.08 0.75 15.30
CA ILE A 35 -3.44 1.59 14.29
C ILE A 35 -4.21 2.90 14.21
N GLU A 36 -3.57 3.98 14.61
CA GLU A 36 -4.10 5.32 14.39
C GLU A 36 -3.98 5.69 12.92
N ARG A 37 -5.03 6.34 12.39
CA ARG A 37 -5.15 6.76 11.00
C ARG A 37 -3.99 7.66 10.52
N SER A 38 -3.60 8.63 11.34
CA SER A 38 -2.49 9.55 11.01
C SER A 38 -1.14 8.81 10.93
N VAL A 39 -0.93 7.84 11.83
CA VAL A 39 0.25 6.99 11.90
C VAL A 39 0.30 6.03 10.71
N TYR A 40 -0.84 5.47 10.30
CA TYR A 40 -0.95 4.64 9.10
C TYR A 40 -0.49 5.40 7.87
N ASN A 41 -1.00 6.61 7.64
CA ASN A 41 -0.63 7.42 6.49
C ASN A 41 0.84 7.80 6.47
N ARG A 42 1.38 8.21 7.62
CA ARG A 42 2.80 8.56 7.73
C ARG A 42 3.68 7.36 7.38
N ARG A 43 3.35 6.18 7.92
CA ARG A 43 4.13 4.95 7.65
C ARG A 43 3.94 4.46 6.21
N LYS A 44 2.71 4.48 5.66
CA LYS A 44 2.42 4.12 4.27
C LYS A 44 3.27 4.93 3.29
N ARG A 45 3.44 6.23 3.53
CA ARG A 45 4.35 7.09 2.74
C ARG A 45 5.81 6.66 2.87
N ASN A 46 6.28 6.39 4.09
CA ASN A 46 7.67 5.94 4.31
C ASN A 46 7.95 4.56 3.70
N LEU A 47 6.93 3.70 3.61
CA LEU A 47 7.02 2.34 3.07
C LEU A 47 6.89 2.28 1.55
N PHE A 48 6.66 3.41 0.87
CA PHE A 48 6.50 3.48 -0.58
C PHE A 48 7.67 2.85 -1.34
N HIS A 49 8.90 3.20 -0.97
CA HIS A 49 10.10 2.66 -1.62
C HIS A 49 10.20 1.14 -1.45
N TYR A 50 9.90 0.62 -0.27
CA TYR A 50 9.92 -0.83 -0.01
C TYR A 50 8.85 -1.58 -0.80
N ARG A 51 7.66 -0.99 -0.97
CA ARG A 51 6.60 -1.56 -1.82
C ARG A 51 7.02 -1.62 -3.27
N GLU A 52 7.66 -0.56 -3.76
CA GLU A 52 8.14 -0.50 -5.13
C GLU A 52 9.26 -1.51 -5.38
N GLU A 53 10.21 -1.66 -4.44
CA GLU A 53 11.22 -2.71 -4.52
C GLU A 53 10.62 -4.12 -4.48
N LEU A 54 9.59 -4.34 -3.63
CA LEU A 54 8.90 -5.62 -3.56
C LEU A 54 8.20 -5.94 -4.88
N ARG A 55 7.49 -4.98 -5.47
CA ARG A 55 6.86 -5.13 -6.79
C ARG A 55 7.87 -5.46 -7.87
N LYS A 56 9.01 -4.77 -7.91
CA LYS A 56 10.10 -5.06 -8.86
C LYS A 56 10.66 -6.47 -8.67
N LYS A 57 10.88 -6.90 -7.42
CA LYS A 57 11.33 -8.27 -7.12
C LYS A 57 10.30 -9.31 -7.57
N LEU A 58 9.01 -9.07 -7.31
CA LEU A 58 7.93 -9.95 -7.75
C LEU A 58 7.85 -10.00 -9.29
N ALA A 59 7.90 -8.84 -9.96
CA ALA A 59 7.91 -8.75 -11.42
C ALA A 59 9.13 -9.47 -12.03
N ASN A 60 10.30 -9.40 -11.39
CA ASN A 60 11.48 -10.13 -11.85
C ASN A 60 11.38 -11.65 -11.64
N GLN A 61 10.58 -12.10 -10.67
CA GLN A 61 10.37 -13.53 -10.40
C GLN A 61 9.24 -14.15 -11.22
N ILE A 62 8.22 -13.35 -11.55
CA ILE A 62 7.17 -13.70 -12.49
C ILE A 62 7.81 -13.57 -13.88
N GLY A 63 8.34 -14.67 -14.41
CA GLY A 63 9.02 -14.70 -15.71
C GLY A 63 8.23 -14.01 -16.82
N THR A 64 8.94 -13.62 -17.89
CA THR A 64 8.45 -12.85 -19.05
C THR A 64 7.01 -13.19 -19.44
N SER A 65 6.07 -12.41 -18.93
CA SER A 65 4.69 -12.39 -19.41
C SER A 65 4.57 -11.20 -20.37
N ASP A 66 3.88 -11.40 -21.49
CA ASP A 66 3.72 -10.35 -22.52
C ASP A 66 2.89 -9.15 -22.03
N TYR A 67 2.28 -9.25 -20.84
CA TYR A 67 1.47 -8.20 -20.25
C TYR A 67 1.77 -8.04 -18.76
N TYR A 68 2.21 -6.84 -18.38
CA TYR A 68 2.28 -6.39 -17.00
C TYR A 68 1.30 -5.24 -16.83
N ILE A 69 0.29 -5.40 -15.97
CA ILE A 69 -0.59 -4.31 -15.57
C ILE A 69 0.09 -3.62 -14.39
N VAL A 70 0.68 -2.46 -14.64
CA VAL A 70 1.28 -1.62 -13.60
C VAL A 70 0.24 -0.58 -13.19
N ASP A 71 -0.39 -0.80 -12.04
CA ASP A 71 -1.26 0.22 -11.45
C ASP A 71 -0.41 1.34 -10.84
N SER A 72 -0.53 2.53 -11.41
CA SER A 72 0.25 3.69 -11.01
C SER A 72 -0.52 4.42 -9.92
N MET A 73 -0.18 4.17 -8.66
CA MET A 73 -0.65 5.03 -7.56
C MET A 73 -0.29 6.48 -7.88
N HIS A 74 -1.31 7.34 -7.98
CA HIS A 74 -1.11 8.77 -8.22
C HIS A 74 -0.44 9.41 -7.01
N ILE A 75 0.86 9.67 -7.11
CA ILE A 75 1.64 10.43 -6.13
C ILE A 75 1.63 11.89 -6.57
N HIS A 76 0.90 12.73 -5.84
CA HIS A 76 0.96 14.18 -6.02
C HIS A 76 2.32 14.66 -5.51
N TRP A 77 3.32 14.68 -6.38
CA TRP A 77 4.61 15.31 -6.10
C TRP A 77 4.40 16.82 -6.00
N THR A 78 4.33 17.36 -4.79
CA THR A 78 4.66 18.77 -4.60
C THR A 78 6.18 18.85 -4.68
N PHE A 79 6.69 19.32 -5.83
CA PHE A 79 8.05 19.82 -5.92
C PHE A 79 8.18 20.98 -4.93
N GLU A 80 8.81 20.74 -3.78
CA GLU A 80 9.38 21.84 -2.99
C GLU A 80 10.66 22.29 -3.72
N ASN A 81 10.68 23.57 -4.07
CA ASN A 81 11.79 24.28 -4.73
C ASN A 81 13.10 24.20 -3.96
#